data_AF-A0AA35RLF3-F1
#
_entry.id   AF-A0AA35RLF3-F1
#
_cell.length_a   1.000
_cell.length_b   1.000
_cell.length_c   1.000
_cell.angle_alpha   90.00
_cell.angle_beta   90.00
_cell.angle_gamma   90.00
#
_symmetry.space_group_name_H-M   'P 1'
#
loop_
_entity.id
_entity.type
_entity.pdbx_description
1 polymer ?
#
loop_
_entity_poly.entity_id
_entity_poly.type
_entity_poly.pdbx_seq_one_letter_code
_entity_poly.pdbx_strand_id
1 'polypeptide(L)'
;MASQLPSGPVQTSAPPTNPATSADSSSSPSSTHLSSPPSRMNERPTLPELLSFPTHSGEPINIITKVGVNYEMLGILLLQDKDGSIMPTITFECNRNTTLITTELLRRWLRGEGKKPVTWRTLTDSLKSIGLSSLASCIEHSLK
;
A
#
# COMPACT_ATOMS: atom_id res chain seq x y z
N MET A 1 -46.54 -17.37 22.74
CA MET A 1 -45.76 -18.36 23.50
C MET A 1 -44.58 -17.63 24.11
N ALA A 2 -44.56 -17.53 25.44
CA ALA A 2 -43.49 -16.96 26.23
C ALA A 2 -42.38 -18.00 26.47
N SER A 3 -41.13 -17.56 26.60
CA SER A 3 -40.04 -18.13 27.42
C SER A 3 -38.74 -17.37 27.12
N GLN A 4 -38.29 -16.50 28.04
CA GLN A 4 -37.24 -16.75 29.05
C GLN A 4 -35.81 -16.42 28.58
N LEU A 5 -35.30 -15.26 29.02
CA LEU A 5 -33.91 -15.07 29.51
C LEU A 5 -33.83 -15.67 30.93
N PRO A 6 -32.67 -16.06 31.55
CA PRO A 6 -31.47 -15.20 31.71
C PRO A 6 -30.10 -15.92 31.97
N SER A 7 -29.10 -15.12 32.39
CA SER A 7 -27.90 -15.47 33.20
C SER A 7 -26.66 -15.99 32.45
N GLY A 8 -25.42 -15.52 32.68
CA GLY A 8 -24.89 -14.62 33.70
C GLY A 8 -23.40 -14.29 33.44
N PRO A 9 -22.76 -13.48 34.30
CA PRO A 9 -21.38 -13.00 34.15
C PRO A 9 -20.37 -13.93 34.81
N VAL A 10 -19.12 -13.94 34.31
CA VAL A 10 -17.99 -14.58 35.00
C VAL A 10 -16.86 -13.54 35.16
N GLN A 11 -16.71 -13.03 36.39
CA GLN A 11 -15.43 -12.57 36.95
C GLN A 11 -14.53 -13.81 37.09
N THR A 12 -13.19 -13.74 37.03
CA THR A 12 -12.21 -13.40 38.09
C THR A 12 -10.90 -14.04 37.54
N SER A 13 -9.68 -13.51 37.57
CA SER A 13 -8.82 -13.15 38.70
C SER A 13 -7.44 -12.76 38.15
N ALA A 14 -6.75 -11.82 38.77
CA ALA A 14 -5.28 -11.68 38.76
C ALA A 14 -4.75 -12.01 40.19
N PRO A 15 -3.47 -11.75 40.52
CA PRO A 15 -2.19 -12.46 40.25
C PRO A 15 -1.64 -13.16 41.53
N PRO A 16 -0.40 -13.73 41.56
CA PRO A 16 0.71 -13.04 42.27
C PRO A 16 2.19 -13.32 41.82
N THR A 17 3.01 -12.26 41.88
CA THR A 17 4.32 -12.04 42.58
C THR A 17 5.58 -12.95 42.41
N ASN A 18 6.63 -12.38 41.75
CA ASN A 18 8.11 -12.24 42.06
C ASN A 18 8.97 -13.41 42.65
N PRO A 19 10.31 -13.25 42.93
CA PRO A 19 11.49 -12.74 42.16
C PRO A 19 12.74 -13.68 42.23
N ALA A 20 13.80 -13.48 41.42
CA ALA A 20 15.23 -13.76 41.74
C ALA A 20 16.16 -13.29 40.58
N THR A 21 17.06 -12.30 40.73
CA THR A 21 18.52 -12.38 41.06
C THR A 21 19.33 -13.30 40.11
N SER A 22 20.48 -12.97 39.48
CA SER A 22 21.54 -11.97 39.70
C SER A 22 22.41 -11.78 38.43
N ALA A 23 23.12 -10.64 38.38
CA ALA A 23 24.40 -10.28 37.72
C ALA A 23 25.14 -11.29 36.81
N ASP A 24 25.71 -10.82 35.69
CA ASP A 24 27.16 -10.53 35.59
C ASP A 24 27.55 -9.88 34.25
N SER A 25 28.51 -8.96 34.33
CA SER A 25 29.52 -8.57 33.32
C SER A 25 29.17 -7.98 31.95
N SER A 26 29.54 -6.70 31.83
CA SER A 26 30.57 -6.21 30.90
C SER A 26 30.32 -6.36 29.39
N SER A 27 30.01 -5.23 28.74
CA SER A 27 30.90 -4.57 27.75
C SER A 27 30.10 -3.62 26.86
N SER A 28 30.44 -2.33 26.92
CA SER A 28 30.25 -1.39 25.80
C SER A 28 31.05 -1.92 24.58
N PRO A 29 30.64 -1.69 23.31
CA PRO A 29 30.29 -0.37 22.81
C PRO A 29 29.10 -0.31 21.83
N SER A 30 28.62 0.92 21.69
CA SER A 30 27.94 1.50 20.54
C SER A 30 27.98 0.67 19.26
N SER A 31 26.81 0.28 18.80
CA SER A 31 26.53 0.14 17.37
C SER A 31 25.14 0.73 17.14
N THR A 32 25.11 2.06 17.06
CA THR A 32 24.13 2.75 16.23
C THR A 32 24.41 2.32 14.79
N HIS A 33 23.91 1.13 14.46
CA HIS A 33 23.72 0.74 13.08
C HIS A 33 22.66 1.72 12.57
N LEU A 34 23.11 2.82 11.96
CA LEU A 34 22.34 3.52 10.93
C LEU A 34 22.17 2.52 9.78
N SER A 35 21.37 1.48 10.02
CA SER A 35 20.76 0.73 8.96
C SER A 35 19.88 1.73 8.26
N SER A 36 20.30 2.19 7.09
CA SER A 36 19.41 2.85 6.15
C SER A 36 18.08 2.06 6.16
N PRO A 37 16.94 2.73 6.36
CA PRO A 37 15.66 2.04 6.42
C PRO A 37 15.55 1.10 5.22
N PRO A 38 15.12 -0.16 5.40
CA PRO A 38 15.01 -1.09 4.29
C PRO A 38 14.11 -0.48 3.22
N SER A 39 14.59 -0.47 1.97
CA SER A 39 13.83 0.15 0.87
C SER A 39 12.43 -0.45 0.79
N ARG A 40 11.44 0.43 0.84
CA ARG A 40 10.01 0.08 0.82
C ARG A 40 9.52 -0.38 -0.55
N MET A 41 10.41 -0.51 -1.55
CA MET A 41 10.06 -0.81 -2.94
C MET A 41 9.35 -2.17 -3.14
N ASN A 42 9.53 -3.12 -2.24
CA ASN A 42 8.84 -4.42 -2.31
C ASN A 42 7.59 -4.46 -1.41
N GLU A 43 7.27 -3.37 -0.71
CA GLU A 43 6.05 -3.29 0.10
C GLU A 43 4.83 -3.07 -0.79
N ARG A 44 3.67 -3.49 -0.26
CA ARG A 44 2.38 -3.26 -0.90
C ARG A 44 1.93 -1.82 -0.63
N PRO A 45 1.71 -1.00 -1.67
CA PRO A 45 1.14 0.33 -1.49
C PRO A 45 -0.28 0.24 -0.92
N THR A 46 -0.69 1.30 -0.23
CA THR A 46 -2.09 1.48 0.20
C THR A 46 -2.76 2.58 -0.61
N LEU A 47 -4.10 2.52 -0.74
CA LEU A 47 -4.84 3.55 -1.48
C LEU A 47 -4.61 4.98 -0.93
N PRO A 48 -4.58 5.21 0.41
CA PRO A 48 -4.25 6.52 0.96
C PRO A 48 -2.85 7.02 0.55
N GLU A 49 -1.84 6.14 0.51
CA GLU A 49 -0.50 6.51 0.05
C GLU A 49 -0.49 6.89 -1.44
N LEU A 50 -1.32 6.26 -2.28
CA LEU A 50 -1.42 6.62 -3.71
C LEU A 50 -2.10 7.97 -3.93
N LEU A 51 -3.00 8.37 -3.03
CA LEU A 51 -3.73 9.64 -3.07
C LEU A 51 -2.88 10.82 -2.58
N SER A 52 -2.00 10.57 -1.60
CA SER A 52 -1.20 11.59 -0.94
C SER A 52 0.17 11.04 -0.60
N PHE A 53 0.98 10.77 -1.63
CA PHE A 53 2.29 10.19 -1.48
C PHE A 53 3.29 11.24 -1.00
N PRO A 54 3.89 11.09 0.20
CA PRO A 54 4.88 12.04 0.70
C PRO A 54 6.15 11.93 -0.14
N THR A 55 6.67 13.07 -0.58
CA THR A 55 7.94 13.13 -1.33
C THR A 55 9.00 13.88 -0.55
N HIS A 56 10.27 13.68 -0.93
CA HIS A 56 11.39 14.43 -0.35
C HIS A 56 11.31 15.94 -0.60
N SER A 57 10.58 16.41 -1.60
CA SER A 57 10.38 17.84 -1.82
C SER A 57 9.40 18.46 -0.83
N GLY A 58 8.79 17.67 0.07
CA GLY A 58 7.83 18.12 1.07
C GLY A 58 6.41 18.31 0.53
N GLU A 59 6.22 18.30 -0.80
CA GLU A 59 4.90 18.36 -1.42
C GLU A 59 4.35 16.95 -1.67
N PRO A 60 3.16 16.61 -1.15
CA PRO A 60 2.55 15.33 -1.42
C PRO A 60 2.13 15.24 -2.90
N ILE A 61 2.47 14.12 -3.53
CA ILE A 61 2.04 13.84 -4.90
C ILE A 61 0.79 12.96 -4.86
N ASN A 62 -0.23 13.39 -5.60
CA ASN A 62 -1.36 12.53 -5.93
C ASN A 62 -1.06 11.76 -7.21
N ILE A 63 -0.77 10.46 -7.07
CA ILE A 63 -0.40 9.59 -8.20
C ILE A 63 -1.57 9.48 -9.18
N ILE A 64 -2.80 9.45 -8.67
CA ILE A 64 -4.03 9.32 -9.47
C ILE A 64 -4.16 10.49 -10.46
N THR A 65 -3.91 11.72 -10.00
CA THR A 65 -3.99 12.89 -10.88
C THR A 65 -2.81 12.99 -11.84
N LYS A 66 -1.62 12.52 -11.44
CA LYS A 66 -0.42 12.53 -12.30
C LYS A 66 -0.46 11.51 -13.43
N VAL A 67 -1.16 10.39 -13.27
CA VAL A 67 -1.38 9.42 -14.36
C VAL A 67 -2.20 10.06 -15.49
N GLY A 68 -3.18 10.88 -15.15
CA GLY A 68 -3.93 11.69 -16.11
C GLY A 68 -4.56 10.83 -17.19
N VAL A 69 -4.27 11.13 -18.45
CA VAL A 69 -4.81 10.42 -19.63
C VAL A 69 -4.18 9.04 -19.89
N ASN A 70 -3.09 8.70 -19.21
CA ASN A 70 -2.37 7.43 -19.42
C ASN A 70 -2.97 6.26 -18.61
N TYR A 71 -4.15 6.45 -17.99
CA TYR A 71 -4.80 5.46 -17.14
C TYR A 71 -5.09 4.15 -17.87
N GLU A 72 -5.43 4.22 -19.16
CA GLU A 72 -5.78 3.05 -19.97
C GLU A 72 -4.58 2.12 -20.15
N MET A 73 -3.45 2.69 -20.57
CA MET A 73 -2.19 1.95 -20.72
C MET A 73 -1.69 1.42 -19.38
N LEU A 74 -1.82 2.20 -18.30
CA LEU A 74 -1.47 1.75 -16.96
C LEU A 74 -2.32 0.55 -16.53
N GLY A 75 -3.63 0.59 -16.82
CA GLY A 75 -4.58 -0.46 -16.46
C GLY A 75 -4.32 -1.76 -17.18
N ILE A 76 -4.04 -1.68 -18.49
CA ILE A 76 -3.63 -2.84 -19.28
C ILE A 76 -2.40 -3.51 -18.67
N LEU A 77 -1.41 -2.73 -18.22
CA LEU A 77 -0.19 -3.28 -17.61
C LEU A 77 -0.39 -3.85 -16.20
N LEU A 78 -1.15 -3.16 -15.35
CA LEU A 78 -1.35 -3.57 -13.95
C LEU A 78 -2.34 -4.72 -13.81
N LEU A 79 -3.46 -4.66 -14.53
CA LEU A 79 -4.52 -5.68 -14.49
C LEU A 79 -4.28 -6.80 -15.51
N GLN A 80 -3.31 -6.66 -16.41
CA GLN A 80 -3.05 -7.58 -17.53
C GLN A 80 -4.30 -7.83 -18.38
N ASP A 81 -5.03 -6.75 -18.67
CA ASP A 81 -6.21 -6.75 -19.53
C ASP A 81 -5.82 -6.92 -21.00
N LYS A 82 -5.37 -8.13 -21.36
CA LYS A 82 -4.95 -8.47 -22.73
C LYS A 82 -6.13 -8.47 -23.70
N ASP A 83 -7.31 -8.71 -23.17
CA ASP A 83 -8.53 -8.95 -23.91
C ASP A 83 -9.31 -7.64 -24.11
N GLY A 84 -8.89 -6.57 -23.42
CA GLY A 84 -9.53 -5.26 -23.44
C GLY A 84 -10.94 -5.26 -22.84
N SER A 85 -11.22 -6.16 -21.90
CA SER A 85 -12.56 -6.31 -21.31
C SER A 85 -12.72 -5.52 -20.01
N ILE A 86 -11.64 -5.41 -19.22
CA ILE A 86 -11.68 -4.82 -17.88
C ILE A 86 -11.71 -3.29 -17.96
N MET A 87 -10.85 -2.70 -18.79
CA MET A 87 -10.72 -1.24 -18.89
C MET A 87 -11.99 -0.55 -19.41
N PRO A 88 -12.69 -1.06 -20.44
CA PRO A 88 -13.97 -0.49 -20.84
C PRO A 88 -15.04 -0.58 -19.76
N THR A 89 -15.09 -1.67 -19.00
CA THR A 89 -16.02 -1.83 -17.87
C THR A 89 -15.77 -0.77 -16.79
N ILE A 90 -14.51 -0.59 -16.36
CA ILE A 90 -14.16 0.46 -15.38
C ILE A 90 -14.51 1.85 -15.92
N THR A 91 -14.20 2.10 -17.19
CA THR A 91 -14.45 3.39 -17.84
C THR A 91 -15.95 3.72 -17.89
N PHE A 92 -16.78 2.70 -18.15
CA PHE A 92 -18.23 2.81 -18.13
C PHE A 92 -18.76 3.05 -16.71
N GLU A 93 -18.35 2.22 -15.73
CA GLU A 93 -18.76 2.36 -14.32
C GLU A 93 -18.40 3.73 -13.72
N CYS A 94 -17.27 4.31 -14.14
CA CYS A 94 -16.76 5.58 -13.64
C CYS A 94 -17.22 6.80 -14.47
N ASN A 95 -18.21 6.65 -15.36
CA ASN A 95 -18.76 7.75 -16.19
C ASN A 95 -17.69 8.57 -16.93
N ARG A 96 -16.64 7.92 -17.45
CA ARG A 96 -15.52 8.59 -18.17
C ARG A 96 -14.73 9.61 -17.34
N ASN A 97 -14.86 9.63 -16.01
CA ASN A 97 -14.07 10.50 -15.15
C ASN A 97 -12.69 9.88 -14.89
N THR A 98 -11.63 10.47 -15.45
CA THR A 98 -10.26 9.93 -15.42
C THR A 98 -9.73 9.70 -14.00
N THR A 99 -10.05 10.58 -13.06
CA THR A 99 -9.65 10.45 -11.65
C THR A 99 -10.35 9.24 -11.01
N LEU A 100 -11.66 9.08 -11.23
CA LEU A 100 -12.42 7.93 -10.71
C LEU A 100 -11.96 6.63 -11.36
N ILE A 101 -11.73 6.63 -12.68
CA ILE A 101 -11.22 5.47 -13.42
C ILE A 101 -9.87 5.02 -12.86
N THR A 102 -8.93 5.96 -12.71
CA THR A 102 -7.59 5.65 -12.18
C THR A 102 -7.67 5.17 -10.74
N THR A 103 -8.57 5.74 -9.93
CA THR A 103 -8.81 5.28 -8.55
C THR A 103 -9.33 3.85 -8.53
N GLU A 104 -10.32 3.54 -9.36
CA GLU A 104 -10.95 2.22 -9.38
C GLU A 104 -10.00 1.14 -9.96
N LEU A 105 -9.26 1.48 -11.01
CA LEU A 105 -8.16 0.66 -11.53
C LEU A 105 -7.13 0.33 -10.46
N LEU A 106 -6.67 1.32 -9.69
CA LEU A 106 -5.71 1.10 -8.62
C LEU A 106 -6.33 0.28 -7.48
N ARG A 107 -7.62 0.47 -7.16
CA ARG A 107 -8.31 -0.39 -6.19
C ARG A 107 -8.37 -1.85 -6.63
N ARG A 108 -8.72 -2.12 -7.89
CA ARG A 108 -8.77 -3.48 -8.45
C ARG A 108 -7.38 -4.12 -8.46
N TRP A 109 -6.35 -3.36 -8.85
CA TRP A 109 -4.96 -3.82 -8.76
C TRP A 109 -4.56 -4.11 -7.31
N LEU A 110 -4.88 -3.21 -6.38
CA LEU A 110 -4.63 -3.40 -4.96
C LEU A 110 -5.35 -4.61 -4.39
N ARG A 111 -6.51 -5.01 -4.93
CA ARG A 111 -7.23 -6.25 -4.55
C ARG A 111 -6.57 -7.53 -5.09
N GLY A 112 -5.57 -7.40 -5.95
CA GLY A 112 -4.87 -8.53 -6.56
C GLY A 112 -5.55 -9.07 -7.83
N GLU A 113 -6.38 -8.26 -8.51
CA GLU A 113 -7.02 -8.66 -9.76
C GLU A 113 -6.02 -8.76 -10.94
N GLY A 114 -4.84 -8.17 -10.81
CA GLY A 114 -3.74 -8.33 -11.77
C GLY A 114 -2.87 -9.56 -11.47
N LYS A 115 -2.07 -10.01 -12.46
CA LYS A 115 -1.17 -11.18 -12.26
C LYS A 115 0.22 -10.82 -11.71
N LYS A 116 0.59 -9.53 -11.71
CA LYS A 116 1.87 -9.07 -11.11
C LYS A 116 1.68 -8.82 -9.61
N PRO A 117 2.74 -8.98 -8.80
CA PRO A 117 2.66 -8.69 -7.37
C PRO A 117 2.30 -7.23 -7.13
N VAL A 118 1.46 -6.97 -6.12
CA VAL A 118 1.01 -5.63 -5.75
C VAL A 118 2.11 -4.96 -4.91
N THR A 119 3.09 -4.36 -5.58
CA THR A 119 4.23 -3.70 -4.93
C THR A 119 4.53 -2.34 -5.57
N TRP A 120 5.23 -1.48 -4.83
CA TRP A 120 5.73 -0.20 -5.36
C TRP A 120 6.59 -0.38 -6.60
N ARG A 121 7.46 -1.39 -6.63
CA ARG A 121 8.26 -1.74 -7.81
C ARG A 121 7.39 -2.03 -9.03
N THR A 122 6.35 -2.86 -8.90
CA THR A 122 5.44 -3.15 -10.02
C THR A 122 4.76 -1.89 -10.55
N LEU A 123 4.37 -0.97 -9.64
CA LEU A 123 3.79 0.31 -10.01
C LEU A 123 4.82 1.20 -10.75
N THR A 124 6.02 1.38 -10.20
CA THR A 124 7.03 2.27 -10.81
C THR A 124 7.54 1.74 -12.15
N ASP A 125 7.69 0.42 -12.30
CA ASP A 125 8.02 -0.22 -13.58
C ASP A 125 6.91 -0.01 -14.61
N SER A 126 5.64 -0.10 -14.19
CA SER A 126 4.50 0.14 -15.08
C SER A 126 4.40 1.62 -15.48
N LEU A 127 4.65 2.55 -14.55
CA LEU A 127 4.72 3.99 -14.82
C LEU A 127 5.85 4.33 -15.81
N LYS A 128 7.03 3.74 -15.66
CA LYS A 128 8.14 3.89 -16.63
C LYS A 128 7.76 3.38 -18.02
N SER A 129 7.08 2.23 -18.08
CA SER A 129 6.67 1.60 -19.33
C SER A 129 5.69 2.45 -20.14
N ILE A 130 4.90 3.30 -19.47
CA ILE A 130 3.95 4.24 -20.11
C ILE A 130 4.51 5.66 -20.27
N GLY A 131 5.82 5.85 -20.09
CA GLY A 131 6.48 7.15 -20.27
C GLY A 131 6.40 8.10 -19.07
N LEU A 132 5.84 7.69 -17.93
CA LEU A 132 5.80 8.47 -16.69
C LEU A 132 7.06 8.25 -15.82
N SER A 133 8.23 8.19 -16.45
CA SER A 133 9.51 7.91 -15.80
C SER A 133 9.88 8.92 -14.72
N SER A 134 9.52 10.20 -14.90
CA SER A 134 9.76 11.24 -13.89
C SER A 134 8.96 10.98 -12.59
N LEU A 135 7.68 10.64 -12.73
CA LEU A 135 6.83 10.27 -11.59
C LEU A 135 7.35 9.00 -10.91
N ALA A 136 7.71 7.99 -11.71
CA ALA A 136 8.29 6.76 -11.19
C ALA A 136 9.56 7.06 -10.37
N SER A 137 10.56 7.75 -10.96
CA SER A 137 11.80 8.11 -10.27
C SER A 137 11.58 8.90 -8.98
N CYS A 138 10.59 9.79 -8.94
CA CYS A 138 10.21 10.51 -7.72
C CYS A 138 9.73 9.56 -6.61
N ILE A 139 8.90 8.58 -6.96
CA ILE A 139 8.45 7.53 -6.03
C ILE A 139 9.64 6.67 -5.60
N GLU A 140 10.48 6.21 -6.53
CA GLU A 140 11.65 5.37 -6.20
C GLU A 140 12.63 6.09 -5.28
N HIS A 141 12.87 7.38 -5.49
CA HIS A 141 13.73 8.17 -4.64
C HIS A 141 13.13 8.35 -3.25
N SER A 142 11.80 8.47 -3.14
CA SER A 142 11.09 8.65 -1.86
C SER A 142 10.91 7.37 -1.04
N LEU A 143 11.17 6.21 -1.64
CA LEU A 143 11.10 4.89 -0.99
C LEU A 143 12.48 4.27 -0.71
N LYS A 144 13.56 5.02 -0.98
CA LYS A 144 14.96 4.68 -0.67
C LYS A 144 15.40 5.38 0.61
#